data_AF-A0A3D2RVH0-F1
#
_entry.id   AF-A0A3D2RVH0-F1
#
_cell.length_a   1.000
_cell.length_b   1.000
_cell.length_c   1.000
_cell.angle_alpha   90.00
_cell.angle_beta   90.00
_cell.angle_gamma   90.00
#
_symmetry.space_group_name_H-M   'P 1'
#
loop_
_entity.id
_entity.type
_entity.pdbx_description
1 polymer ?
#
loop_
_entity_poly.entity_id
_entity_poly.type
_entity_poly.pdbx_seq_one_letter_code
_entity_poly.pdbx_strand_id
1 'polypeptide(L)'
;QDAVTLSITDNSDGNNDPTDAGSTDLKARVGDAIIALGAGFDANEDVTLQLGTQSSTTPTTGAGSFVSVFVISPQNEGLKTLTATGSTSGKSKSTAFTILPDLGEPSFTITDNSDRNGDNTDAESIDKTASLGDTVTIAGSGYGISEQLRIEFGEQIITANTSATATFETTFIAADQADGLIEVNVIGQTSTKKVSDTFTLKPLVGQPTLVITDNSDGNEDATDLDSSDKEAKIGDIITLRGTNFGPNEEIGIDFGNQSIFANASGEGEFVATFVILKQIGGTKSVLVKGKTSQKSKFDKFTIKPQITAFSPTIGDIGQQVTLQGDGYSANSQ
;
A
#
# COMPACT_ATOMS: atom_id res chain seq x y z
N GLN A 1 3.97 34.67 -44.87
CA GLN A 1 4.49 34.73 -43.49
C GLN A 1 3.76 33.63 -42.78
N ASP A 2 4.43 32.50 -42.55
CA ASP A 2 3.79 31.37 -41.89
C ASP A 2 3.50 31.76 -40.44
N ALA A 3 2.23 31.61 -40.04
CA ALA A 3 1.80 31.92 -38.70
C ALA A 3 2.47 30.95 -37.72
N VAL A 4 3.03 31.48 -36.63
CA VAL A 4 3.58 30.65 -35.56
C VAL A 4 2.50 29.74 -34.97
N THR A 5 2.88 28.50 -34.67
CA THR A 5 2.01 27.49 -34.05
C THR A 5 2.46 27.21 -32.62
N LEU A 6 1.50 26.81 -31.78
CA LEU A 6 1.73 26.35 -30.42
C LEU A 6 0.73 25.24 -30.13
N SER A 7 1.23 24.04 -29.83
CA SER A 7 0.47 22.88 -29.39
C SER A 7 0.95 22.48 -28.01
N ILE A 8 0.04 22.05 -27.15
CA ILE A 8 0.34 21.72 -25.76
C ILE A 8 -0.24 20.35 -25.46
N THR A 9 0.53 19.53 -24.76
CA THR A 9 0.01 18.41 -24.00
C THR A 9 0.41 18.52 -22.53
N ASP A 10 -0.37 17.94 -21.62
CA ASP A 10 -0.06 17.84 -20.19
C ASP A 10 -0.27 16.41 -19.68
N ASN A 11 0.07 16.18 -18.41
CA ASN A 11 -0.02 14.86 -17.76
C ASN A 11 -1.00 14.78 -16.60
N SER A 12 -1.97 15.69 -16.53
CA SER A 12 -2.91 15.80 -15.41
C SER A 12 -3.83 14.58 -15.25
N ASP A 13 -3.96 13.75 -16.29
CA ASP A 13 -4.70 12.49 -16.35
C ASP A 13 -3.81 11.23 -16.27
N GLY A 14 -2.51 11.42 -16.02
CA GLY A 14 -1.54 10.36 -15.84
C GLY A 14 -0.81 9.89 -17.11
N ASN A 15 -1.00 10.55 -18.25
CA ASN A 15 -0.19 10.30 -19.46
C ASN A 15 -0.01 11.59 -20.29
N ASN A 16 0.83 11.58 -21.33
CA ASN A 16 1.06 12.76 -22.20
C ASN A 16 0.68 12.49 -23.67
N ASP A 17 -0.27 11.57 -23.92
CA ASP A 17 -0.64 11.14 -25.26
C ASP A 17 -1.32 12.29 -26.03
N PRO A 18 -0.75 12.77 -27.15
CA PRO A 18 -1.34 13.89 -27.91
C PRO A 18 -2.66 13.53 -28.61
N THR A 19 -3.11 12.28 -28.53
CA THR A 19 -4.41 11.82 -29.05
C THR A 19 -5.47 11.68 -27.96
N ASP A 20 -5.08 11.77 -26.69
CA ASP A 20 -6.00 11.76 -25.55
C ASP A 20 -6.60 13.15 -25.37
N ALA A 21 -7.91 13.18 -25.11
CA ALA A 21 -8.64 14.40 -24.84
C ALA A 21 -8.19 15.03 -23.51
N GLY A 22 -7.83 14.21 -22.51
CA GLY A 22 -7.36 14.72 -21.21
C GLY A 22 -6.02 15.44 -21.33
N SER A 23 -5.03 14.83 -21.98
CA SER A 23 -3.73 15.46 -22.22
C SER A 23 -3.76 16.67 -23.16
N THR A 24 -4.86 16.98 -23.86
CA THR A 24 -4.97 18.11 -24.81
C THR A 24 -6.02 19.15 -24.42
N ASP A 25 -6.67 19.00 -23.27
CA ASP A 25 -7.78 19.87 -22.86
C ASP A 25 -7.33 21.27 -22.37
N LEU A 26 -6.01 21.49 -22.30
CA LEU A 26 -5.36 22.71 -21.84
C LEU A 26 -5.66 23.03 -20.38
N LYS A 27 -5.82 22.00 -19.54
CA LYS A 27 -6.02 22.14 -18.11
C LYS A 27 -5.12 21.21 -17.33
N ALA A 28 -4.38 21.75 -16.37
CA ALA A 28 -3.53 20.96 -15.49
C ALA A 28 -3.37 21.63 -14.12
N ARG A 29 -2.84 20.89 -13.15
CA ARG A 29 -2.60 21.35 -11.77
C ARG A 29 -1.16 21.78 -11.56
N VAL A 30 -0.94 22.56 -10.50
CA VAL A 30 0.41 22.79 -10.01
C VAL A 30 1.09 21.45 -9.74
N GLY A 31 2.32 21.27 -10.22
CA GLY A 31 3.06 20.00 -10.14
C GLY A 31 2.95 19.11 -11.38
N ASP A 32 1.96 19.33 -12.24
CA ASP A 32 1.84 18.60 -13.51
C ASP A 32 2.89 19.10 -14.52
N ALA A 33 3.36 18.21 -15.39
CA ALA A 33 4.29 18.49 -16.47
C ALA A 33 3.55 18.80 -17.77
N ILE A 34 3.89 19.94 -18.37
CA ILE A 34 3.39 20.37 -19.67
C ILE A 34 4.49 20.15 -20.72
N ILE A 35 4.12 19.63 -21.88
CA ILE A 35 4.92 19.61 -23.11
C ILE A 35 4.37 20.66 -24.08
N ALA A 36 5.18 21.66 -24.42
CA ALA A 36 4.83 22.68 -25.40
C ALA A 36 5.65 22.49 -26.68
N LEU A 37 4.97 22.38 -27.82
CA LEU A 37 5.56 22.29 -29.15
C LEU A 37 5.20 23.54 -29.95
N GLY A 38 6.19 24.20 -30.53
CA GLY A 38 5.95 25.36 -31.40
C GLY A 38 6.77 25.32 -32.68
N ALA A 39 6.26 25.95 -33.73
CA ALA A 39 6.92 26.09 -35.03
C ALA A 39 6.65 27.47 -35.66
N GLY A 40 7.48 27.86 -36.63
CA GLY A 40 7.37 29.14 -37.36
C GLY A 40 8.12 30.31 -36.72
N PHE A 41 8.87 30.05 -35.64
CA PHE A 41 9.78 31.00 -35.00
C PHE A 41 11.06 31.17 -35.83
N ASP A 42 11.92 32.13 -35.51
CA ASP A 42 13.18 32.31 -36.24
C ASP A 42 14.20 31.24 -35.83
N ALA A 43 15.15 30.94 -36.72
CA ALA A 43 16.13 29.88 -36.49
C ALA A 43 17.10 30.23 -35.35
N ASN A 44 17.30 29.31 -34.41
CA ASN A 44 18.22 29.44 -33.28
C ASN A 44 17.94 30.64 -32.36
N GLU A 45 16.69 31.07 -32.27
CA GLU A 45 16.26 32.05 -31.25
C GLU A 45 15.74 31.37 -29.97
N ASP A 46 15.87 32.06 -28.84
CA ASP A 46 15.23 31.66 -27.58
C ASP A 46 13.76 32.05 -27.58
N VAL A 47 12.90 31.09 -27.23
CA VAL A 47 11.46 31.30 -27.02
C VAL A 47 11.17 31.26 -25.53
N THR A 48 10.57 32.34 -25.02
CA THR A 48 10.06 32.42 -23.65
C THR A 48 8.63 31.93 -23.61
N LEU A 49 8.37 30.90 -22.81
CA LEU A 49 7.05 30.39 -22.45
C LEU A 49 6.63 30.98 -21.10
N GLN A 50 5.58 31.79 -21.11
CA GLN A 50 5.00 32.40 -19.90
C GLN A 50 3.65 31.76 -19.58
N LEU A 51 3.51 31.14 -18.41
CA LEU A 51 2.25 30.65 -17.85
C LEU A 51 1.99 31.31 -16.50
N GLY A 52 1.07 32.28 -16.46
CA GLY A 52 0.78 33.03 -15.24
C GLY A 52 2.03 33.75 -14.70
N THR A 53 2.48 33.38 -13.49
CA THR A 53 3.71 33.94 -12.88
C THR A 53 4.99 33.19 -13.26
N GLN A 54 4.89 32.05 -13.94
CA GLN A 54 6.01 31.20 -14.32
C GLN A 54 6.52 31.53 -15.71
N SER A 55 7.85 31.57 -15.88
CA SER A 55 8.53 31.69 -17.17
C SER A 55 9.51 30.52 -17.38
N SER A 56 9.56 29.97 -18.58
CA SER A 56 10.56 28.99 -19.02
C SER A 56 11.12 29.39 -20.39
N THR A 57 12.40 29.16 -20.65
CA THR A 57 13.04 29.50 -21.92
C THR A 57 13.55 28.25 -22.63
N THR A 58 13.35 28.18 -23.95
CA THR A 58 13.86 27.08 -24.78
C THR A 58 14.37 27.61 -26.13
N PRO A 59 15.49 27.11 -26.66
CA PRO A 59 15.95 27.51 -27.98
C PRO A 59 15.17 26.80 -29.09
N THR A 60 15.00 27.48 -30.21
CA THR A 60 14.48 26.90 -31.46
C THR A 60 15.58 26.19 -32.24
N THR A 61 15.18 25.19 -33.02
CA THR A 61 16.03 24.53 -34.01
C THR A 61 16.40 25.47 -35.16
N GLY A 62 17.34 25.05 -36.01
CA GLY A 62 17.67 25.75 -37.26
C GLY A 62 16.49 25.89 -38.24
N ALA A 63 15.37 25.20 -38.00
CA ALA A 63 14.12 25.31 -38.76
C ALA A 63 13.03 26.11 -38.03
N GLY A 64 13.33 26.74 -36.88
CA GLY A 64 12.38 27.59 -36.17
C GLY A 64 11.30 26.84 -35.37
N SER A 65 11.56 25.58 -35.00
CA SER A 65 10.67 24.77 -34.15
C SER A 65 11.31 24.46 -32.80
N PHE A 66 10.51 24.32 -31.74
CA PHE A 66 10.96 23.97 -30.40
C PHE A 66 10.06 22.90 -29.74
N VAL A 67 10.63 22.21 -28.76
CA VAL A 67 9.91 21.40 -27.77
C VAL A 67 10.40 21.84 -26.40
N SER A 68 9.48 22.09 -25.48
CA SER A 68 9.80 22.42 -24.09
C SER A 68 8.97 21.56 -23.15
N VAL A 69 9.58 21.12 -22.06
CA VAL A 69 8.90 20.42 -20.98
C VAL A 69 9.13 21.19 -19.69
N PHE A 70 8.07 21.52 -18.97
CA PHE A 70 8.20 22.16 -17.66
C PHE A 70 7.06 21.77 -16.72
N VAL A 71 7.37 21.73 -15.44
CA VAL A 71 6.41 21.47 -14.36
C VAL A 71 5.75 22.78 -13.93
N ILE A 72 4.43 22.80 -13.78
CA ILE A 72 3.69 24.00 -13.36
C ILE A 72 4.10 24.39 -11.94
N SER A 73 4.69 25.57 -11.80
CA SER A 73 5.11 26.10 -10.50
C SER A 73 3.92 26.56 -9.65
N PRO A 74 4.05 26.60 -8.31
CA PRO A 74 3.00 27.10 -7.42
C PRO A 74 2.48 28.49 -7.82
N GLN A 75 1.18 28.55 -8.11
CA GLN A 75 0.45 29.76 -8.49
C GLN A 75 -1.06 29.55 -8.32
N ASN A 76 -1.82 30.65 -8.29
CA ASN A 76 -3.28 30.58 -8.10
C ASN A 76 -3.97 29.84 -9.25
N GLU A 77 -5.01 29.08 -8.92
CA GLU A 77 -5.89 28.40 -9.87
C GLU A 77 -6.64 29.36 -10.83
N GLY A 78 -7.37 28.77 -11.78
CA GLY A 78 -8.24 29.46 -12.72
C GLY A 78 -7.63 29.67 -14.11
N LEU A 79 -8.38 30.37 -14.96
CA LEU A 79 -8.00 30.65 -16.34
C LEU A 79 -6.76 31.55 -16.42
N LYS A 80 -5.72 31.06 -17.09
CA LYS A 80 -4.48 31.77 -17.43
C LYS A 80 -4.31 31.82 -18.95
N THR A 81 -3.23 32.47 -19.36
CA THR A 81 -2.78 32.49 -20.75
C THR A 81 -1.36 31.93 -20.79
N LEU A 82 -1.14 30.89 -21.62
CA LEU A 82 0.19 30.42 -21.98
C LEU A 82 0.64 31.13 -23.24
N THR A 83 1.73 31.90 -23.15
CA THR A 83 2.29 32.67 -24.28
C THR A 83 3.70 32.21 -24.59
N ALA A 84 3.95 31.87 -25.85
CA ALA A 84 5.29 31.67 -26.40
C ALA A 84 5.72 32.94 -27.14
N THR A 85 6.89 33.49 -26.82
CA THR A 85 7.44 34.70 -27.45
C THR A 85 8.90 34.49 -27.86
N GLY A 86 9.20 34.64 -29.15
CA GLY A 86 10.57 34.65 -29.67
C GLY A 86 11.32 35.91 -29.24
N SER A 87 12.50 35.74 -28.65
CA SER A 87 13.26 36.84 -28.03
C SER A 87 13.84 37.80 -29.06
N THR A 88 14.14 37.31 -30.27
CA THR A 88 14.73 38.11 -31.36
C THR A 88 13.66 38.55 -32.36
N SER A 89 12.80 37.62 -32.77
CA SER A 89 11.77 37.85 -33.78
C SER A 89 10.57 38.63 -33.25
N GLY A 90 10.31 38.59 -31.95
CA GLY A 90 9.10 39.12 -31.32
C GLY A 90 7.82 38.37 -31.73
N LYS A 91 7.93 37.29 -32.52
CA LYS A 91 6.78 36.47 -32.90
C LYS A 91 6.21 35.83 -31.64
N SER A 92 4.89 35.86 -31.50
CA SER A 92 4.23 35.28 -30.34
C SER A 92 2.95 34.54 -30.69
N LYS A 93 2.67 33.51 -29.88
CA LYS A 93 1.42 32.77 -29.91
C LYS A 93 0.95 32.56 -28.47
N SER A 94 -0.31 32.92 -28.22
CA SER A 94 -0.95 32.72 -26.94
C SER A 94 -2.11 31.74 -27.07
N THR A 95 -2.35 30.98 -26.02
CA THR A 95 -3.54 30.15 -25.86
C THR A 95 -4.06 30.23 -24.42
N ALA A 96 -5.36 30.02 -24.27
CA ALA A 96 -5.97 29.87 -22.95
C ALA A 96 -5.48 28.57 -22.31
N PHE A 97 -5.17 28.62 -21.02
CA PHE A 97 -4.75 27.46 -20.23
C PHE A 97 -5.36 27.56 -18.83
N THR A 98 -6.01 26.53 -18.33
CA THR A 98 -6.66 26.58 -17.02
C THR A 98 -5.82 25.85 -15.98
N ILE A 99 -5.47 26.54 -14.89
CA ILE A 99 -4.86 25.88 -13.75
C ILE A 99 -5.99 25.34 -12.87
N LEU A 100 -6.05 24.01 -12.74
CA LEU A 100 -7.08 23.33 -11.96
C LEU A 100 -6.81 23.49 -10.45
N PRO A 101 -7.87 23.39 -9.61
CA PRO A 101 -7.71 23.35 -8.16
C PRO A 101 -6.82 22.20 -7.70
N ASP A 102 -6.15 22.41 -6.57
CA ASP A 102 -5.48 21.33 -5.84
C ASP A 102 -6.51 20.28 -5.41
N LEU A 103 -6.15 19.00 -5.50
CA LEU A 103 -6.99 17.89 -5.08
C LEU A 103 -6.94 17.68 -3.55
N GLY A 104 -6.06 18.42 -2.87
CA GLY A 104 -5.84 18.31 -1.44
C GLY A 104 -4.99 17.10 -1.08
N GLU A 105 -4.81 16.91 0.23
CA GLU A 105 -4.15 15.71 0.75
C GLU A 105 -5.04 14.49 0.56
N PRO A 106 -4.46 13.34 0.15
CA PRO A 106 -5.22 12.11 -0.01
C PRO A 106 -5.84 11.71 1.33
N SER A 107 -7.09 11.25 1.29
CA SER A 107 -7.80 10.75 2.45
C SER A 107 -8.84 9.72 2.05
N PHE A 108 -9.19 8.84 2.98
CA PHE A 108 -10.27 7.89 2.81
C PHE A 108 -10.98 7.61 4.13
N THR A 109 -12.15 7.01 4.01
CA THR A 109 -12.99 6.50 5.09
C THR A 109 -13.29 5.03 4.81
N ILE A 110 -13.46 4.25 5.87
CA ILE A 110 -13.87 2.86 5.80
C ILE A 110 -15.21 2.74 6.49
N THR A 111 -16.17 2.11 5.83
CA THR A 111 -17.44 1.72 6.42
C THR A 111 -17.73 0.25 6.15
N ASP A 112 -18.62 -0.35 6.93
CA ASP A 112 -19.04 -1.73 6.75
C ASP A 112 -20.55 -1.91 6.97
N ASN A 113 -21.03 -3.15 6.89
CA ASN A 113 -22.46 -3.48 7.03
C ASN A 113 -22.74 -4.48 8.17
N SER A 114 -21.92 -4.50 9.22
CA SER A 114 -22.02 -5.45 10.34
C SER A 114 -23.41 -5.45 11.01
N ASP A 115 -24.07 -4.30 11.03
CA ASP A 115 -25.42 -4.10 11.59
C ASP A 115 -26.58 -4.59 10.68
N ARG A 116 -26.28 -4.86 9.40
CA ARG A 116 -27.21 -5.24 8.33
C ARG A 116 -28.39 -4.29 8.15
N ASN A 117 -28.28 -3.03 8.55
CA ASN A 117 -29.40 -2.09 8.52
C ASN A 117 -29.47 -1.24 7.22
N GLY A 118 -28.47 -1.36 6.34
CA GLY A 118 -28.44 -0.70 5.03
C GLY A 118 -28.10 0.79 5.07
N ASP A 119 -27.82 1.34 6.26
CA ASP A 119 -27.31 2.69 6.48
C ASP A 119 -25.81 2.61 6.81
N ASN A 120 -24.97 3.03 5.88
CA ASN A 120 -23.51 2.97 6.04
C ASN A 120 -22.91 4.19 6.78
N THR A 121 -23.75 5.03 7.40
CA THR A 121 -23.33 6.27 8.06
C THR A 121 -23.45 6.25 9.57
N ASP A 122 -24.04 5.19 10.13
CA ASP A 122 -24.25 5.10 11.56
C ASP A 122 -22.98 4.71 12.34
N ALA A 123 -23.08 4.70 13.66
CA ALA A 123 -21.93 4.45 14.52
C ALA A 123 -21.38 3.02 14.39
N GLU A 124 -22.20 2.03 14.05
CA GLU A 124 -21.77 0.63 13.90
C GLU A 124 -21.14 0.38 12.53
N SER A 125 -21.56 1.14 11.51
CA SER A 125 -21.01 1.08 10.15
C SER A 125 -19.70 1.86 9.98
N ILE A 126 -19.37 2.82 10.86
CA ILE A 126 -18.12 3.61 10.79
C ILE A 126 -17.11 3.25 11.90
N ASP A 127 -17.41 2.23 12.70
CA ASP A 127 -16.57 1.82 13.85
C ASP A 127 -15.25 1.14 13.44
N LYS A 128 -15.05 0.94 12.14
CA LYS A 128 -13.89 0.27 11.52
C LYS A 128 -13.73 -1.17 12.01
N THR A 129 -14.83 -1.86 12.28
CA THR A 129 -14.80 -3.18 12.90
C THR A 129 -15.87 -4.14 12.35
N ALA A 130 -15.49 -4.93 11.34
CA ALA A 130 -16.37 -5.93 10.73
C ALA A 130 -15.90 -7.37 10.92
N SER A 131 -16.80 -8.34 10.80
CA SER A 131 -16.45 -9.76 10.74
C SER A 131 -16.04 -10.19 9.32
N LEU A 132 -15.23 -11.25 9.22
CA LEU A 132 -14.97 -11.91 7.95
C LEU A 132 -16.29 -12.30 7.27
N GLY A 133 -16.46 -11.96 6.00
CA GLY A 133 -17.69 -12.17 5.22
C GLY A 133 -18.62 -10.96 5.16
N ASP A 134 -18.40 -9.94 5.99
CA ASP A 134 -19.12 -8.67 5.89
C ASP A 134 -18.64 -7.86 4.68
N THR A 135 -19.48 -6.94 4.24
CA THR A 135 -19.20 -6.05 3.12
C THR A 135 -18.57 -4.77 3.64
N VAL A 136 -17.38 -4.45 3.13
CA VAL A 136 -16.63 -3.25 3.46
C VAL A 136 -16.67 -2.29 2.28
N THR A 137 -16.88 -1.02 2.57
CA THR A 137 -16.82 0.08 1.61
C THR A 137 -15.69 1.03 1.97
N ILE A 138 -14.88 1.39 0.99
CA ILE A 138 -13.82 2.38 1.13
C ILE A 138 -14.11 3.51 0.17
N ALA A 139 -14.22 4.73 0.70
CA ALA A 139 -14.48 5.94 -0.06
C ALA A 139 -13.48 7.04 0.29
N GLY A 140 -13.03 7.80 -0.70
CA GLY A 140 -12.00 8.82 -0.48
C GLY A 140 -11.78 9.77 -1.64
N SER A 141 -10.80 10.66 -1.47
CA SER A 141 -10.42 11.69 -2.45
C SER A 141 -8.96 12.13 -2.29
N GLY A 142 -8.49 13.04 -3.15
CA GLY A 142 -7.15 13.65 -3.06
C GLY A 142 -6.03 12.87 -3.78
N TYR A 143 -6.40 11.82 -4.50
CA TYR A 143 -5.58 11.11 -5.48
C TYR A 143 -5.75 11.76 -6.87
N GLY A 144 -4.98 11.35 -7.88
CA GLY A 144 -5.10 11.83 -9.27
C GLY A 144 -6.48 11.53 -9.88
N ILE A 145 -6.83 12.18 -10.99
CA ILE A 145 -8.09 11.91 -11.73
C ILE A 145 -7.94 10.66 -12.60
N SER A 146 -9.01 9.86 -12.73
CA SER A 146 -8.99 8.61 -13.51
C SER A 146 -7.81 7.68 -13.18
N GLU A 147 -7.27 7.83 -11.97
CA GLU A 147 -6.08 7.13 -11.50
C GLU A 147 -6.48 5.76 -10.95
N GLN A 148 -5.73 4.72 -11.32
CA GLN A 148 -5.86 3.41 -10.69
C GLN A 148 -5.29 3.44 -9.27
N LEU A 149 -6.08 2.95 -8.33
CA LEU A 149 -5.72 2.78 -6.93
C LEU A 149 -5.49 1.30 -6.63
N ARG A 150 -4.43 1.02 -5.88
CA ARG A 150 -4.19 -0.26 -5.22
C ARG A 150 -4.50 -0.12 -3.74
N ILE A 151 -5.51 -0.85 -3.30
CA ILE A 151 -5.98 -0.88 -1.93
C ILE A 151 -5.51 -2.20 -1.33
N GLU A 152 -4.71 -2.14 -0.28
CA GLU A 152 -4.29 -3.31 0.49
C GLU A 152 -5.15 -3.33 1.76
N PHE A 153 -6.00 -4.34 1.91
CA PHE A 153 -6.84 -4.56 3.08
C PHE A 153 -6.38 -5.83 3.79
N GLY A 154 -5.38 -5.69 4.66
CA GLY A 154 -4.64 -6.84 5.19
C GLY A 154 -3.97 -7.64 4.06
N GLU A 155 -4.41 -8.87 3.84
CA GLU A 155 -3.91 -9.76 2.78
C GLU A 155 -4.64 -9.58 1.43
N GLN A 156 -5.77 -8.89 1.42
CA GLN A 156 -6.54 -8.65 0.19
C GLN A 156 -6.01 -7.45 -0.57
N ILE A 157 -5.92 -7.59 -1.89
CA ILE A 157 -5.59 -6.50 -2.80
C ILE A 157 -6.82 -6.19 -3.65
N ILE A 158 -7.32 -4.97 -3.53
CA ILE A 158 -8.46 -4.45 -4.27
C ILE A 158 -7.94 -3.37 -5.24
N THR A 159 -8.52 -3.34 -6.44
CA THR A 159 -8.25 -2.29 -7.42
C THR A 159 -9.48 -1.42 -7.59
N ALA A 160 -9.30 -0.11 -7.49
CA ALA A 160 -10.32 0.89 -7.74
C ALA A 160 -9.79 1.95 -8.71
N ASN A 161 -10.65 2.80 -9.24
CA ASN A 161 -10.23 3.96 -10.01
C ASN A 161 -10.87 5.21 -9.42
N THR A 162 -10.14 6.32 -9.41
CA THR A 162 -10.75 7.62 -9.11
C THR A 162 -11.61 8.10 -10.28
N SER A 163 -12.62 8.89 -9.96
CA SER A 163 -13.49 9.54 -10.91
C SER A 163 -12.80 10.76 -11.56
N ALA A 164 -13.50 11.39 -12.50
CA ALA A 164 -13.09 12.68 -13.06
C ALA A 164 -13.04 13.82 -12.03
N THR A 165 -13.68 13.64 -10.86
CA THR A 165 -13.62 14.58 -9.73
C THR A 165 -12.63 14.14 -8.64
N ALA A 166 -11.72 13.21 -8.95
CA ALA A 166 -10.70 12.71 -8.02
C ALA A 166 -11.26 12.07 -6.72
N THR A 167 -12.46 11.50 -6.82
CA THR A 167 -13.11 10.75 -5.74
C THR A 167 -13.18 9.28 -6.12
N PHE A 168 -13.19 8.38 -5.14
CA PHE A 168 -13.43 6.96 -5.38
C PHE A 168 -14.34 6.38 -4.31
N GLU A 169 -15.04 5.32 -4.68
CA GLU A 169 -15.80 4.47 -3.78
C GLU A 169 -15.66 3.04 -4.31
N THR A 170 -15.32 2.10 -3.45
CA THR A 170 -15.27 0.69 -3.79
C THR A 170 -15.83 -0.14 -2.65
N THR A 171 -16.52 -1.22 -3.02
CA THR A 171 -17.13 -2.14 -2.08
C THR A 171 -16.65 -3.55 -2.37
N PHE A 172 -16.33 -4.31 -1.33
CA PHE A 172 -15.87 -5.69 -1.43
C PHE A 172 -16.28 -6.49 -0.20
N ILE A 173 -16.22 -7.81 -0.30
CA ILE A 173 -16.46 -8.70 0.84
C ILE A 173 -15.13 -8.93 1.54
N ALA A 174 -15.08 -8.76 2.86
CA ALA A 174 -13.92 -9.10 3.67
C ALA A 174 -13.67 -10.62 3.62
N ALA A 175 -12.84 -11.07 2.69
CA ALA A 175 -12.45 -12.48 2.56
C ALA A 175 -11.61 -12.98 3.77
N ASP A 176 -11.51 -14.31 3.88
CA ASP A 176 -10.82 -15.02 4.96
C ASP A 176 -9.33 -14.62 5.05
N GLN A 177 -8.91 -14.18 6.23
CA GLN A 177 -7.55 -13.78 6.59
C GLN A 177 -7.37 -13.80 8.11
N ALA A 178 -6.16 -13.50 8.59
CA ALA A 178 -5.91 -13.30 10.02
C ALA A 178 -6.85 -12.21 10.57
N ASP A 179 -7.45 -12.48 11.73
CA ASP A 179 -8.29 -11.53 12.45
C ASP A 179 -7.45 -10.62 13.36
N GLY A 180 -8.09 -9.60 13.91
CA GLY A 180 -7.45 -8.57 14.71
C GLY A 180 -7.24 -7.27 13.95
N LEU A 181 -6.30 -6.46 14.44
CA LEU A 181 -5.99 -5.16 13.86
C LEU A 181 -5.16 -5.33 12.59
N ILE A 182 -5.69 -4.86 11.46
CA ILE A 182 -5.02 -4.83 10.17
C ILE A 182 -4.73 -3.39 9.73
N GLU A 183 -3.66 -3.22 8.96
CA GLU A 183 -3.38 -1.97 8.25
C GLU A 183 -4.07 -1.99 6.89
N VAL A 184 -4.74 -0.88 6.56
CA VAL A 184 -5.38 -0.64 5.28
C VAL A 184 -4.62 0.46 4.55
N ASN A 185 -4.04 0.14 3.40
CA ASN A 185 -3.27 1.08 2.60
C ASN A 185 -4.01 1.42 1.30
N VAL A 186 -4.14 2.70 0.97
CA VAL A 186 -4.65 3.16 -0.32
C VAL A 186 -3.53 3.89 -1.06
N ILE A 187 -3.10 3.30 -2.17
CA ILE A 187 -1.93 3.72 -2.95
C ILE A 187 -2.36 4.12 -4.36
N GLY A 188 -2.09 5.37 -4.76
CA GLY A 188 -2.21 5.81 -6.14
C GLY A 188 -1.08 5.27 -7.00
N GLN A 189 -1.39 4.64 -8.13
CA GLN A 189 -0.39 4.02 -9.01
C GLN A 189 0.37 5.04 -9.87
N THR A 190 -0.25 6.19 -10.17
CA THR A 190 0.36 7.25 -10.99
C THR A 190 0.98 8.31 -10.10
N SER A 191 0.24 8.78 -9.11
CA SER A 191 0.65 9.82 -8.17
C SER A 191 1.62 9.31 -7.12
N THR A 192 1.67 7.99 -6.88
CA THR A 192 2.43 7.33 -5.80
C THR A 192 2.03 7.77 -4.39
N LYS A 193 0.95 8.54 -4.25
CA LYS A 193 0.41 8.97 -2.96
C LYS A 193 -0.08 7.75 -2.18
N LYS A 194 0.30 7.63 -0.91
CA LYS A 194 -0.11 6.55 -0.01
C LYS A 194 -0.73 7.13 1.26
N VAL A 195 -1.88 6.60 1.65
CA VAL A 195 -2.52 6.85 2.96
C VAL A 195 -2.77 5.51 3.62
N SER A 196 -2.59 5.46 4.93
CA SER A 196 -2.78 4.26 5.75
C SER A 196 -3.77 4.57 6.87
N ASP A 197 -4.59 3.59 7.20
CA ASP A 197 -5.48 3.60 8.35
C ASP A 197 -5.54 2.19 8.94
N THR A 198 -6.13 2.02 10.12
CA THR A 198 -6.29 0.71 10.75
C THR A 198 -7.75 0.27 10.70
N PHE A 199 -7.96 -1.05 10.67
CA PHE A 199 -9.28 -1.67 10.69
C PHE A 199 -9.22 -2.94 11.54
N THR A 200 -10.27 -3.26 12.30
CA THR A 200 -10.30 -4.46 13.13
C THR A 200 -11.19 -5.52 12.50
N LEU A 201 -10.60 -6.63 12.05
CA LEU A 201 -11.35 -7.79 11.58
C LEU A 201 -11.71 -8.70 12.73
N LYS A 202 -13.00 -8.91 12.95
CA LYS A 202 -13.51 -9.94 13.86
C LYS A 202 -13.54 -11.29 13.14
N PRO A 203 -13.32 -12.41 13.85
CA PRO A 203 -13.63 -13.72 13.29
C PRO A 203 -15.11 -13.78 12.88
N LEU A 204 -15.43 -14.59 11.86
CA LEU A 204 -16.84 -14.86 11.55
C LEU A 204 -17.51 -15.55 12.75
N VAL A 205 -18.73 -15.15 13.07
CA VAL A 205 -19.49 -15.70 14.20
C VAL A 205 -19.56 -17.24 14.13
N GLY A 206 -19.02 -17.92 15.14
CA GLY A 206 -18.99 -19.39 15.25
C GLY A 206 -17.77 -20.08 14.62
N GLN A 207 -16.85 -19.32 14.02
CA GLN A 207 -15.55 -19.84 13.59
C GLN A 207 -14.58 -20.03 14.76
N PRO A 208 -13.57 -20.91 14.60
CA PRO A 208 -12.53 -21.07 15.59
C PRO A 208 -11.68 -19.82 15.78
N THR A 209 -11.28 -19.56 17.02
CA THR A 209 -10.29 -18.51 17.33
C THR A 209 -8.94 -19.14 17.65
N LEU A 210 -7.87 -18.36 17.51
CA LEU A 210 -6.52 -18.78 17.86
C LEU A 210 -5.76 -17.60 18.46
N VAL A 211 -5.22 -17.79 19.66
CA VAL A 211 -4.29 -16.88 20.32
C VAL A 211 -2.95 -17.59 20.41
N ILE A 212 -1.89 -16.90 20.00
CA ILE A 212 -0.52 -17.41 19.98
C ILE A 212 0.30 -16.57 20.94
N THR A 213 1.01 -17.23 21.84
CA THR A 213 1.95 -16.58 22.74
C THR A 213 3.27 -17.36 22.82
N ASP A 214 4.36 -16.72 23.21
CA ASP A 214 5.67 -17.35 23.40
C ASP A 214 6.42 -16.84 24.65
N ASN A 215 7.61 -17.38 24.89
CA ASN A 215 8.47 -17.08 26.06
C ASN A 215 9.80 -16.40 25.67
N SER A 216 9.86 -15.72 24.53
CA SER A 216 11.12 -15.18 23.97
C SER A 216 11.78 -14.10 24.84
N ASP A 217 11.05 -13.54 25.79
CA ASP A 217 11.52 -12.53 26.74
C ASP A 217 12.11 -13.13 28.04
N GLY A 218 12.07 -14.46 28.17
CA GLY A 218 12.63 -15.20 29.31
C GLY A 218 11.69 -15.35 30.49
N ASN A 219 10.40 -15.04 30.35
CA ASN A 219 9.37 -15.34 31.33
C ASN A 219 8.32 -16.32 30.76
N GLU A 220 7.43 -16.86 31.60
CA GLU A 220 6.31 -17.73 31.17
C GLU A 220 4.96 -16.98 31.17
N ASP A 221 4.99 -15.65 31.31
CA ASP A 221 3.81 -14.78 31.37
C ASP A 221 3.29 -14.47 29.97
N ALA A 222 2.47 -15.37 29.46
CA ALA A 222 1.77 -15.26 28.18
C ALA A 222 0.83 -14.03 28.03
N THR A 223 0.83 -13.08 28.96
CA THR A 223 -0.03 -11.89 28.93
C THR A 223 0.70 -10.58 28.66
N ASP A 224 2.03 -10.58 28.62
CA ASP A 224 2.77 -9.37 28.23
C ASP A 224 2.83 -9.18 26.70
N LEU A 225 3.21 -7.97 26.29
CA LEU A 225 3.19 -7.57 24.89
C LEU A 225 4.21 -8.36 24.07
N ASP A 226 5.37 -8.64 24.65
CA ASP A 226 6.48 -9.33 24.01
C ASP A 226 6.14 -10.81 23.78
N SER A 227 5.42 -11.45 24.70
CA SER A 227 4.86 -12.79 24.53
C SER A 227 3.79 -12.89 23.44
N SER A 228 3.19 -11.78 22.99
CA SER A 228 2.12 -11.77 21.98
C SER A 228 2.54 -11.24 20.61
N ASP A 229 3.82 -10.89 20.46
CA ASP A 229 4.39 -10.30 19.24
C ASP A 229 4.45 -11.31 18.07
N LYS A 230 4.30 -12.60 18.37
CA LYS A 230 4.38 -13.75 17.45
C LYS A 230 5.77 -13.89 16.82
N GLU A 231 6.82 -13.57 17.57
CA GLU A 231 8.20 -13.57 17.08
C GLU A 231 9.23 -14.15 18.06
N ALA A 232 9.48 -15.46 17.98
CA ALA A 232 10.45 -16.15 18.84
C ALA A 232 11.61 -16.81 18.08
N LYS A 233 12.60 -17.32 18.81
CA LYS A 233 13.79 -18.01 18.28
C LYS A 233 13.67 -19.53 18.41
N ILE A 234 14.54 -20.24 17.69
CA ILE A 234 14.64 -21.70 17.82
C ILE A 234 15.06 -22.06 19.26
N GLY A 235 14.30 -22.97 19.89
CA GLY A 235 14.46 -23.35 21.29
C GLY A 235 13.41 -22.73 22.24
N ASP A 236 12.74 -21.66 21.82
CA ASP A 236 11.68 -21.02 22.60
C ASP A 236 10.40 -21.88 22.58
N ILE A 237 9.51 -21.64 23.53
CA ILE A 237 8.24 -22.34 23.71
C ILE A 237 7.10 -21.48 23.18
N ILE A 238 6.27 -22.04 22.32
CA ILE A 238 5.02 -21.45 21.86
C ILE A 238 3.86 -22.09 22.62
N THR A 239 2.90 -21.27 23.04
CA THR A 239 1.60 -21.69 23.54
C THR A 239 0.50 -21.20 22.60
N LEU A 240 -0.33 -22.13 22.13
CA LEU A 240 -1.51 -21.88 21.33
C LEU A 240 -2.76 -22.12 22.17
N ARG A 241 -3.69 -21.17 22.14
CA ARG A 241 -5.02 -21.29 22.77
C ARG A 241 -6.07 -21.06 21.70
N GLY A 242 -6.94 -22.04 21.47
CA GLY A 242 -8.03 -21.87 20.52
C GLY A 242 -9.39 -22.20 21.13
N THR A 243 -10.43 -21.58 20.61
CA THR A 243 -11.83 -21.81 21.00
C THR A 243 -12.70 -22.09 19.78
N ASN A 244 -13.94 -22.53 19.98
CA ASN A 244 -14.92 -22.83 18.93
C ASN A 244 -14.51 -23.95 17.94
N PHE A 245 -13.60 -24.84 18.33
CA PHE A 245 -13.36 -26.10 17.63
C PHE A 245 -14.47 -27.12 17.95
N GLY A 246 -14.44 -28.28 17.31
CA GLY A 246 -15.36 -29.38 17.62
C GLY A 246 -15.16 -29.92 19.03
N PRO A 247 -16.23 -30.29 19.74
CA PRO A 247 -16.13 -30.77 21.11
C PRO A 247 -15.44 -32.15 21.17
N ASN A 248 -14.53 -32.32 22.13
CA ASN A 248 -13.79 -33.58 22.38
C ASN A 248 -13.07 -34.14 21.14
N GLU A 249 -12.52 -33.27 20.29
CA GLU A 249 -11.81 -33.69 19.08
C GLU A 249 -10.29 -33.54 19.17
N GLU A 250 -9.56 -34.33 18.37
CA GLU A 250 -8.12 -34.13 18.16
C GLU A 250 -7.89 -32.91 17.25
N ILE A 251 -6.93 -32.07 17.65
CA ILE A 251 -6.49 -30.87 16.94
C ILE A 251 -5.12 -31.15 16.35
N GLY A 252 -4.99 -31.06 15.02
CA GLY A 252 -3.70 -31.05 14.33
C GLY A 252 -3.21 -29.61 14.17
N ILE A 253 -1.92 -29.39 14.44
CA ILE A 253 -1.26 -28.09 14.36
C ILE A 253 -0.02 -28.26 13.48
N ASP A 254 0.04 -27.56 12.36
CA ASP A 254 1.22 -27.52 11.50
C ASP A 254 1.94 -26.18 11.65
N PHE A 255 3.23 -26.21 11.97
CA PHE A 255 4.08 -25.05 12.16
C PHE A 255 5.43 -25.24 11.46
N GLY A 256 5.53 -24.71 10.24
CA GLY A 256 6.70 -24.90 9.38
C GLY A 256 6.93 -26.39 9.07
N ASN A 257 8.01 -26.97 9.58
CA ASN A 257 8.31 -28.40 9.40
C ASN A 257 7.90 -29.27 10.62
N GLN A 258 7.15 -28.71 11.57
CA GLN A 258 6.69 -29.41 12.77
C GLN A 258 5.18 -29.67 12.70
N SER A 259 4.76 -30.85 13.13
CA SER A 259 3.35 -31.18 13.37
C SER A 259 3.14 -31.53 14.84
N ILE A 260 2.18 -30.87 15.46
CA ILE A 260 1.83 -30.98 16.88
C ILE A 260 0.37 -31.44 16.97
N PHE A 261 0.04 -32.19 18.01
CA PHE A 261 -1.33 -32.64 18.27
C PHE A 261 -1.78 -32.21 19.66
N ALA A 262 -3.03 -31.78 19.77
CA ALA A 262 -3.70 -31.44 21.01
C ALA A 262 -5.12 -32.03 21.02
N ASN A 263 -5.84 -31.86 22.13
CA ASN A 263 -7.23 -32.27 22.24
C ASN A 263 -8.08 -31.07 22.65
N ALA A 264 -9.21 -30.89 21.97
CA ALA A 264 -10.22 -29.92 22.36
C ALA A 264 -11.08 -30.46 23.50
N SER A 265 -11.53 -29.56 24.37
CA SER A 265 -12.44 -29.82 25.48
C SER A 265 -13.87 -30.08 24.96
N GLY A 266 -14.78 -30.41 25.88
CA GLY A 266 -16.21 -30.51 25.57
C GLY A 266 -16.84 -29.21 25.07
N GLU A 267 -16.20 -28.06 25.32
CA GLU A 267 -16.63 -26.74 24.85
C GLU A 267 -15.88 -26.31 23.57
N GLY A 268 -15.05 -27.19 23.00
CA GLY A 268 -14.29 -26.88 21.77
C GLY A 268 -13.08 -25.96 22.01
N GLU A 269 -12.55 -25.92 23.24
CA GLU A 269 -11.36 -25.16 23.59
C GLU A 269 -10.13 -26.06 23.66
N PHE A 270 -8.97 -25.61 23.20
CA PHE A 270 -7.73 -26.36 23.36
C PHE A 270 -6.57 -25.46 23.79
N VAL A 271 -5.58 -26.07 24.44
CA VAL A 271 -4.27 -25.47 24.69
C VAL A 271 -3.19 -26.43 24.20
N ALA A 272 -2.24 -25.92 23.42
CA ALA A 272 -1.09 -26.69 22.96
C ALA A 272 0.20 -25.90 23.24
N THR A 273 1.18 -26.56 23.84
CA THR A 273 2.48 -25.94 24.16
C THR A 273 3.60 -26.80 23.57
N PHE A 274 4.51 -26.19 22.81
CA PHE A 274 5.60 -26.90 22.15
C PHE A 274 6.84 -26.02 21.95
N VAL A 275 8.01 -26.66 21.82
CA VAL A 275 9.29 -25.99 21.57
C VAL A 275 9.51 -25.79 20.07
N ILE A 276 10.04 -24.64 19.66
CA ILE A 276 10.43 -24.38 18.27
C ILE A 276 11.68 -25.22 17.93
N LEU A 277 11.48 -26.28 17.15
CA LEU A 277 12.58 -27.10 16.63
C LEU A 277 13.33 -26.41 15.48
N LYS A 278 14.55 -26.91 15.21
CA LYS A 278 15.45 -26.38 14.19
C LYS A 278 14.82 -26.39 12.80
N GLN A 279 14.66 -25.20 12.22
CA GLN A 279 14.16 -24.95 10.88
C GLN A 279 14.69 -23.61 10.35
N ILE A 280 14.49 -23.31 9.06
CA ILE A 280 14.86 -22.00 8.51
C ILE A 280 13.96 -20.94 9.14
N GLY A 281 14.52 -19.79 9.51
CA GLY A 281 13.78 -18.66 10.09
C GLY A 281 12.85 -17.95 9.11
N GLY A 282 12.33 -16.80 9.53
CA GLY A 282 11.34 -16.01 8.82
C GLY A 282 9.90 -16.39 9.17
N THR A 283 8.96 -15.74 8.50
CA THR A 283 7.52 -15.94 8.72
C THR A 283 7.10 -17.35 8.33
N LYS A 284 6.44 -18.05 9.26
CA LYS A 284 5.80 -19.35 9.10
C LYS A 284 4.29 -19.21 9.26
N SER A 285 3.56 -20.11 8.63
CA SER A 285 2.13 -20.30 8.90
C SER A 285 1.96 -21.29 10.05
N VAL A 286 1.09 -20.95 10.99
CA VAL A 286 0.58 -21.82 12.06
C VAL A 286 -0.82 -22.24 11.63
N LEU A 287 -0.99 -23.45 11.14
CA LEU A 287 -2.29 -23.97 10.71
C LEU A 287 -2.83 -24.93 11.77
N VAL A 288 -4.00 -24.60 12.32
CA VAL A 288 -4.70 -25.41 13.32
C VAL A 288 -5.96 -26.01 12.68
N LYS A 289 -6.17 -27.32 12.83
CA LYS A 289 -7.29 -28.03 12.21
C LYS A 289 -7.88 -29.10 13.14
N GLY A 290 -9.20 -29.03 13.34
CA GLY A 290 -9.98 -30.07 14.01
C GLY A 290 -10.17 -31.30 13.13
N LYS A 291 -9.90 -32.49 13.66
CA LYS A 291 -9.95 -33.75 12.92
C LYS A 291 -11.36 -34.17 12.51
N THR A 292 -12.36 -33.93 13.36
CA THR A 292 -13.74 -34.40 13.13
C THR A 292 -14.58 -33.28 12.54
N SER A 293 -14.54 -32.10 13.14
CA SER A 293 -15.28 -30.92 12.71
C SER A 293 -14.78 -30.34 11.39
N GLN A 294 -13.52 -30.64 11.02
CA GLN A 294 -12.78 -30.04 9.91
C GLN A 294 -12.67 -28.51 10.00
N LYS A 295 -13.04 -27.90 11.14
CA LYS A 295 -12.83 -26.49 11.37
C LYS A 295 -11.33 -26.20 11.41
N SER A 296 -10.91 -25.11 10.81
CA SER A 296 -9.51 -24.70 10.79
C SER A 296 -9.36 -23.20 11.03
N LYS A 297 -8.22 -22.82 11.59
CA LYS A 297 -7.77 -21.45 11.72
C LYS A 297 -6.28 -21.42 11.42
N PHE A 298 -5.80 -20.35 10.80
CA PHE A 298 -4.38 -20.15 10.62
C PHE A 298 -3.97 -18.76 11.08
N ASP A 299 -2.68 -18.62 11.39
CA ASP A 299 -2.07 -17.34 11.75
C ASP A 299 -0.59 -17.36 11.32
N LYS A 300 0.06 -16.20 11.34
CA LYS A 300 1.49 -16.05 11.02
C LYS A 300 2.32 -15.95 12.29
N PHE A 301 3.50 -16.53 12.26
CA PHE A 301 4.48 -16.45 13.34
C PHE A 301 5.89 -16.38 12.76
N THR A 302 6.71 -15.45 13.25
CA THR A 302 8.06 -15.21 12.72
C THR A 302 9.11 -15.93 13.57
N ILE A 303 9.92 -16.78 12.95
CA ILE A 303 11.07 -17.39 13.62
C ILE A 303 12.29 -16.48 13.40
N LYS A 304 12.77 -15.83 14.45
CA LYS A 304 13.97 -14.98 14.42
C LYS A 304 15.24 -15.85 14.31
N PRO A 305 16.05 -15.71 13.24
CA PRO A 305 17.37 -16.33 13.18
C PRO A 305 18.27 -15.81 14.31
N GLN A 306 19.19 -16.65 14.80
CA GLN A 306 20.10 -16.26 15.87
C GLN A 306 21.50 -16.84 15.69
N ILE A 307 22.52 -16.03 15.99
CA ILE A 307 23.89 -16.51 16.15
C ILE A 307 23.99 -17.16 17.52
N THR A 308 24.33 -18.44 17.54
CA THR A 308 24.44 -19.24 18.78
C THR A 308 25.88 -19.31 19.29
N ALA A 309 26.87 -19.17 18.40
CA ALA A 309 28.27 -19.06 18.79
C ALA A 309 29.09 -18.33 17.72
N PHE A 310 30.22 -17.76 18.13
CA PHE A 310 31.22 -17.23 17.21
C PHE A 310 32.63 -17.44 17.76
N SER A 311 33.60 -17.66 16.86
CA SER A 311 34.99 -17.87 17.25
C SER A 311 35.96 -17.41 16.16
N PRO A 312 37.06 -16.73 16.52
CA PRO A 312 37.43 -16.31 17.88
C PRO A 312 36.66 -15.07 18.35
N THR A 313 36.54 -14.86 19.66
CA THR A 313 35.90 -13.65 20.25
C THR A 313 36.82 -12.44 20.26
N ILE A 314 38.12 -12.65 20.06
CA ILE A 314 39.17 -11.63 19.91
C ILE A 314 40.03 -12.06 18.73
N GLY A 315 40.27 -11.13 17.80
CA GLY A 315 41.13 -11.40 16.65
C GLY A 315 41.81 -10.15 16.12
N ASP A 316 42.90 -10.35 15.41
CA ASP A 316 43.64 -9.29 14.73
C ASP A 316 42.89 -8.81 13.48
N ILE A 317 43.26 -7.62 12.98
CA ILE A 317 42.69 -7.07 11.75
C ILE A 317 42.94 -8.05 10.59
N GLY A 318 41.86 -8.50 9.95
CA GLY A 318 41.90 -9.46 8.84
C GLY A 318 41.76 -10.93 9.27
N GLN A 319 41.61 -11.22 10.57
CA GLN A 319 41.34 -12.57 11.04
C GLN A 319 39.91 -13.02 10.70
N GLN A 320 39.78 -14.23 10.18
CA GLN A 320 38.48 -14.83 9.90
C GLN A 320 37.75 -15.19 11.19
N VAL A 321 36.51 -14.74 11.32
CA VAL A 321 35.58 -15.14 12.39
C VAL A 321 34.60 -16.15 11.83
N THR A 322 34.46 -17.29 12.51
CA THR A 322 33.43 -18.29 12.21
C THR A 322 32.20 -18.00 13.05
N LEU A 323 31.04 -17.84 12.40
CA LEU A 323 29.75 -17.72 13.05
C LEU A 323 29.02 -19.06 12.97
N GLN A 324 28.40 -19.47 14.07
CA GLN A 324 27.41 -20.54 14.13
C GLN A 324 26.07 -19.91 14.50
N GLY A 325 25.02 -20.30 13.80
CA GLY A 325 23.68 -19.81 14.07
C GLY A 325 22.62 -20.79 13.60
N ASP A 326 21.41 -20.56 14.11
CA ASP A 326 20.21 -21.30 13.76
C ASP A 326 19.20 -20.36 13.08
N GLY A 327 18.37 -20.90 12.19
CA GLY A 327 17.38 -20.13 11.45
C GLY A 327 17.90 -19.39 10.21
N TYR A 328 19.20 -19.44 9.91
CA TYR A 328 19.76 -18.88 8.68
C TYR A 328 19.53 -19.80 7.47
N SER A 329 19.26 -19.21 6.30
CA SER A 329 19.17 -19.96 5.04
C SER A 329 20.56 -20.31 4.52
N ALA A 330 20.70 -21.35 3.69
CA ALA A 330 22.01 -21.80 3.19
C ALA A 330 22.81 -20.77 2.38
N ASN A 331 22.20 -19.64 2.00
CA ASN A 331 22.80 -18.56 1.19
C ASN A 331 22.61 -17.15 1.80
N SER A 332 22.25 -17.02 3.07
CA SER A 332 22.21 -15.69 3.70
C SER A 332 23.65 -15.19 3.89
N GLN A 333 24.03 -14.14 3.16
CA GLN A 333 25.28 -13.39 3.34
C GLN A 333 25.12 -12.30 4.39
#